data_AF-A0A7S4QXL8-F1
#
_entry.id   AF-A0A7S4QXL8-F1
#
_cell.length_a   1.000
_cell.length_b   1.000
_cell.length_c   1.000
_cell.angle_alpha   90.00
_cell.angle_beta   90.00
_cell.angle_gamma   90.00
#
_symmetry.space_group_name_H-M   'P 1'
#
loop_
_entity.id
_entity.type
_entity.pdbx_description
1 polymer ?
#
loop_
_entity_poly.entity_id
_entity_poly.type
_entity_poly.pdbx_seq_one_letter_code
_entity_poly.pdbx_strand_id
1 'polypeptide(L)'
;ILAQAVLAQVLFGFASGRQPQPLRRGAPSLRVMADEAKPEDKDNFDVGPLSVLQKCVKDNSQVLINCRNNRKILARVKAFDRHSNMVLENVREMWTEIPHGGKKKAKPVNKDRFISKLFLRGDSVILVLRNPK
;
A
#
# COMPACT_ATOMS: atom_id res chain seq x y z
N ILE A 1 26.80 -45.60 -1.31
CA ILE A 1 26.68 -46.28 0.00
C ILE A 1 27.40 -45.40 1.03
N LEU A 2 27.00 -44.21 1.48
CA LEU A 2 25.68 -43.61 1.75
C LEU A 2 24.68 -44.61 2.31
N ALA A 3 24.35 -44.41 3.59
CA ALA A 3 23.43 -45.19 4.42
C ALA A 3 23.96 -46.56 4.87
N GLN A 4 24.53 -46.64 6.08
CA GLN A 4 24.08 -47.63 7.08
C GLN A 4 24.69 -47.54 8.50
N ALA A 5 25.67 -46.70 8.82
CA ALA A 5 26.34 -46.78 10.14
C ALA A 5 26.11 -45.60 11.11
N VAL A 6 25.09 -44.74 10.90
CA VAL A 6 24.73 -43.65 11.84
C VAL A 6 23.73 -44.09 12.92
N LEU A 7 23.43 -45.40 13.03
CA LEU A 7 22.35 -45.92 13.89
C LEU A 7 22.80 -46.54 15.23
N ALA A 8 24.04 -46.35 15.70
CA ALA A 8 24.53 -47.07 16.90
C ALA A 8 25.15 -46.22 18.02
N GLN A 9 24.98 -44.88 18.02
CA GLN A 9 25.41 -44.03 19.15
C GLN A 9 24.26 -43.46 19.99
N VAL A 10 23.09 -44.10 19.89
CA VAL A 10 22.06 -43.98 20.93
C VAL A 10 21.91 -45.38 21.52
N LEU A 11 22.35 -45.54 22.78
CA LEU A 11 22.00 -46.58 23.77
C LEU A 11 23.25 -47.25 24.41
N PHE A 12 23.35 -47.07 25.73
CA PHE A 12 24.23 -47.72 26.72
C PHE A 12 25.60 -47.09 27.05
N GLY A 13 25.58 -46.22 28.07
CA GLY A 13 26.29 -46.55 29.32
C GLY A 13 27.42 -45.62 29.73
N PHE A 14 27.18 -44.74 30.71
CA PHE A 14 27.64 -45.00 32.08
C PHE A 14 27.04 -43.99 33.06
N ALA A 15 26.54 -44.51 34.18
CA ALA A 15 25.86 -43.79 35.24
C ALA A 15 26.80 -43.55 36.43
N SER A 16 26.80 -42.32 36.96
CA SER A 16 26.96 -42.00 38.40
C SER A 16 26.59 -40.51 38.53
N GLY A 17 25.48 -40.11 39.16
CA GLY A 17 25.18 -40.28 40.56
C GLY A 17 25.32 -38.93 41.28
N ARG A 18 24.24 -38.13 41.32
CA ARG A 18 23.94 -37.15 42.40
C ARG A 18 22.47 -36.72 42.33
N GLN A 19 21.81 -36.83 43.48
CA GLN A 19 20.38 -36.66 43.75
C GLN A 19 19.91 -35.18 43.81
N PRO A 20 18.57 -34.92 43.87
CA PRO A 20 17.91 -33.66 43.47
C PRO A 20 17.47 -32.78 44.66
N GLN A 21 17.22 -31.48 44.45
CA GLN A 21 16.41 -30.59 45.34
C GLN A 21 15.79 -29.39 44.55
N PRO A 22 14.81 -28.61 45.06
CA PRO A 22 13.39 -28.84 44.87
C PRO A 22 12.67 -27.69 44.14
N LEU A 23 11.42 -28.00 43.77
CA LEU A 23 10.38 -27.14 43.16
C LEU A 23 10.32 -25.70 43.71
N ARG A 24 10.68 -24.70 42.90
CA ARG A 24 10.24 -23.31 43.11
C ARG A 24 9.02 -23.01 42.25
N ARG A 25 7.89 -22.85 42.94
CA ARG A 25 6.60 -22.36 42.43
C ARG A 25 6.76 -21.00 41.76
N GLY A 26 6.01 -20.81 40.68
CA GLY A 26 5.45 -19.51 40.32
C GLY A 26 6.34 -18.59 39.49
N ALA A 27 6.53 -18.92 38.22
CA ALA A 27 6.67 -17.91 37.18
C ALA A 27 5.65 -18.26 36.09
N PRO A 28 4.74 -17.34 35.72
CA PRO A 28 3.77 -17.63 34.68
C PRO A 28 4.52 -17.90 33.39
N SER A 29 4.13 -19.00 32.74
CA SER A 29 4.51 -19.40 31.40
C SER A 29 4.44 -18.20 30.45
N LEU A 30 5.60 -17.61 30.13
CA LEU A 30 5.77 -16.67 29.03
C LEU A 30 5.75 -17.44 27.71
N ARG A 31 4.64 -18.14 27.49
CA ARG A 31 4.28 -18.85 26.26
C ARG A 31 2.78 -18.75 26.10
N VAL A 32 2.30 -17.52 26.10
CA VAL A 32 0.98 -17.17 25.59
C VAL A 32 1.24 -16.16 24.49
N MET A 33 1.21 -16.70 23.27
CA MET A 33 0.87 -16.05 22.02
C MET A 33 1.60 -14.73 21.77
N ALA A 34 2.63 -14.80 20.91
CA ALA A 34 2.83 -13.73 19.95
C ALA A 34 1.47 -13.55 19.26
N ASP A 35 0.70 -12.60 19.76
CA ASP A 35 -0.41 -12.02 19.05
C ASP A 35 0.24 -11.52 17.76
N GLU A 36 0.10 -12.32 16.70
CA GLU A 36 0.11 -11.82 15.33
C GLU A 36 -0.96 -10.74 15.35
N ALA A 37 -0.56 -9.53 15.76
CA ALA A 37 -1.28 -8.32 15.49
C ALA A 37 -1.32 -8.26 13.97
N LYS A 38 -2.29 -8.97 13.38
CA LYS A 38 -2.86 -8.64 12.09
C LYS A 38 -2.98 -7.12 12.17
N PRO A 39 -2.25 -6.36 11.34
CA PRO A 39 -2.33 -4.91 11.40
C PRO A 39 -3.81 -4.60 11.33
N GLU A 40 -4.34 -4.15 12.46
CA GLU A 40 -5.76 -4.07 12.71
C GLU A 40 -6.35 -3.26 11.57
N ASP A 41 -7.43 -3.77 10.95
CA ASP A 41 -8.05 -3.32 9.70
C ASP A 41 -8.57 -1.86 9.77
N LYS A 42 -7.67 -0.90 10.03
CA LYS A 42 -7.91 0.55 9.97
C LYS A 42 -7.91 1.05 8.52
N ASP A 43 -7.57 0.15 7.60
CA ASP A 43 -7.61 0.28 6.15
C ASP A 43 -8.81 -0.46 5.53
N ASN A 44 -9.90 -0.67 6.30
CA ASN A 44 -11.18 -1.14 5.75
C ASN A 44 -11.81 -0.04 4.87
N PHE A 45 -11.22 0.20 3.69
CA PHE A 45 -11.71 1.12 2.67
C PHE A 45 -12.92 0.57 1.92
N ASP A 46 -13.32 -0.68 2.19
CA ASP A 46 -14.41 -1.35 1.48
C ASP A 46 -15.78 -0.73 1.80
N VAL A 47 -15.90 -0.01 2.93
CA VAL A 47 -17.12 0.73 3.32
C VAL A 47 -16.80 2.22 3.49
N GLY A 48 -17.33 3.06 2.59
CA GLY A 48 -17.19 4.52 2.67
C GLY A 48 -16.90 5.21 1.34
N PRO A 49 -16.67 6.53 1.35
CA PRO A 49 -16.41 7.31 0.14
C PRO A 49 -15.11 6.90 -0.58
N LEU A 50 -14.13 6.37 0.16
CA LEU A 50 -12.87 5.88 -0.40
C LEU A 50 -13.00 4.52 -1.10
N SER A 51 -14.11 3.79 -0.92
CA SER A 51 -14.37 2.51 -1.60
C SER A 51 -14.36 2.65 -3.13
N VAL A 52 -14.70 3.84 -3.65
CA VAL A 52 -14.63 4.15 -5.08
C VAL A 52 -13.19 4.02 -5.59
N LEU A 53 -12.21 4.53 -4.83
CA LEU A 53 -10.80 4.44 -5.18
C LEU A 53 -10.29 3.00 -5.09
N GLN A 54 -10.75 2.24 -4.09
CA GLN A 54 -10.38 0.83 -3.96
C GLN A 54 -10.88 0.00 -5.14
N LYS A 55 -12.12 0.25 -5.61
CA LYS A 55 -12.64 -0.34 -6.85
C LYS A 55 -11.81 0.09 -8.07
N CYS A 56 -11.42 1.37 -8.16
CA CYS A 56 -10.56 1.85 -9.24
C CYS A 56 -9.21 1.12 -9.31
N VAL A 57 -8.59 0.82 -8.16
CA VAL A 57 -7.33 0.06 -8.09
C VAL A 57 -7.55 -1.39 -8.53
N LYS A 58 -8.58 -2.06 -8.00
CA LYS A 58 -8.94 -3.46 -8.35
C LYS A 58 -9.21 -3.59 -9.85
N ASP A 59 -10.05 -2.71 -10.39
CA ASP A 59 -10.47 -2.74 -11.80
C ASP A 59 -9.42 -2.10 -12.74
N ASN A 60 -8.33 -1.55 -12.19
CA ASN A 60 -7.36 -0.71 -12.90
C ASN A 60 -8.05 0.37 -13.77
N SER A 61 -9.19 0.89 -13.31
CA SER A 61 -10.02 1.85 -14.06
C SER A 61 -9.30 3.18 -14.23
N GLN A 62 -9.62 3.88 -15.31
CA GLN A 62 -9.12 5.22 -15.52
C GLN A 62 -9.90 6.20 -14.65
N VAL A 63 -9.19 7.12 -13.99
CA VAL A 63 -9.75 8.16 -13.15
C VAL A 63 -9.40 9.53 -13.71
N LEU A 64 -10.32 10.47 -13.55
CA LEU A 64 -10.09 11.88 -13.76
C LEU A 64 -9.98 12.57 -12.40
N ILE A 65 -8.83 13.18 -12.14
CA ILE A 65 -8.54 13.91 -10.91
C ILE A 65 -8.45 15.39 -11.24
N ASN A 66 -9.23 16.21 -10.52
CA ASN A 66 -9.13 17.66 -10.61
C ASN A 66 -8.25 18.18 -9.47
N CYS A 67 -7.15 18.83 -9.81
CA CYS A 67 -6.20 19.35 -8.84
C CYS A 67 -6.48 20.83 -8.50
N ARG A 68 -5.99 21.28 -7.34
CA ARG A 68 -6.14 22.65 -6.84
C ARG A 68 -5.52 23.73 -7.72
N ASN A 69 -4.54 23.35 -8.53
CA ASN A 69 -3.88 24.22 -9.51
C ASN A 69 -4.65 24.37 -10.83
N ASN A 70 -5.95 24.01 -10.87
CA ASN A 70 -6.79 23.98 -12.07
C ASN A 70 -6.26 23.08 -13.20
N ARG A 71 -5.42 22.09 -12.86
CA ARG A 71 -4.96 21.07 -13.80
C ARG A 71 -5.81 19.81 -13.64
N LYS A 72 -6.05 19.15 -14.77
CA LYS A 72 -6.81 17.89 -14.82
C LYS A 72 -5.85 16.76 -15.11
N ILE A 73 -5.91 15.70 -14.32
CA ILE A 73 -5.07 14.54 -14.46
C ILE A 73 -5.94 13.34 -14.84
N LEU A 74 -5.68 12.75 -15.99
CA LEU A 74 -6.19 11.43 -16.36
C LEU A 74 -5.13 10.39 -16.03
N ALA A 75 -5.44 9.44 -15.16
CA ALA A 75 -4.46 8.44 -14.74
C ALA A 75 -5.13 7.13 -14.34
N ARG A 76 -4.32 6.10 -14.08
CA ARG A 76 -4.75 4.90 -13.38
C ARG A 76 -4.12 4.89 -11.99
N VAL A 77 -4.94 4.65 -10.97
CA VAL A 77 -4.47 4.56 -9.58
C VAL A 77 -3.91 3.16 -9.34
N LYS A 78 -2.68 3.07 -8.84
CA LYS A 78 -2.08 1.81 -8.41
C LYS A 78 -2.16 1.59 -6.91
N ALA A 79 -2.01 2.66 -6.14
CA ALA A 79 -2.16 2.64 -4.70
C ALA A 79 -2.74 3.97 -4.22
N PHE A 80 -3.42 3.94 -3.09
CA PHE A 80 -3.91 5.13 -2.40
C PHE A 80 -3.75 4.95 -0.89
N ASP A 81 -3.90 6.06 -0.16
CA ASP A 81 -3.79 6.13 1.31
C ASP A 81 -4.99 6.91 1.87
N ARG A 82 -5.16 6.91 3.20
CA ARG A 82 -6.23 7.60 3.95
C ARG A 82 -6.29 9.11 3.66
N HIS A 83 -5.14 9.73 3.39
CA HIS A 83 -5.05 11.15 3.04
C HIS A 83 -5.40 11.42 1.59
N SER A 84 -5.79 10.40 0.82
CA SER A 84 -5.91 10.46 -0.64
C SER A 84 -4.58 10.79 -1.34
N ASN A 85 -3.44 10.43 -0.72
CA ASN A 85 -2.19 10.32 -1.46
C ASN A 85 -2.33 9.17 -2.46
N MET A 86 -1.87 9.36 -3.69
CA MET A 86 -2.06 8.37 -4.76
C MET A 86 -0.76 8.12 -5.52
N VAL A 87 -0.53 6.85 -5.82
CA VAL A 87 0.46 6.43 -6.81
C VAL A 87 -0.26 6.21 -8.12
N LEU A 88 0.12 6.98 -9.13
CA LEU A 88 -0.51 7.02 -10.44
C LEU A 88 0.43 6.49 -11.52
N GLU A 89 -0.13 5.76 -12.48
CA GLU A 89 0.56 5.31 -13.68
C GLU A 89 -0.18 5.76 -14.94
N ASN A 90 0.58 5.88 -16.04
CA ASN A 90 0.08 6.32 -17.35
C ASN A 90 -0.69 7.65 -17.24
N VAL A 91 0.00 8.64 -16.66
CA VAL A 91 -0.59 9.91 -16.26
C VAL A 91 -0.55 10.88 -17.44
N ARG A 92 -1.71 11.42 -17.79
CA ARG A 92 -1.87 12.52 -18.73
C ARG A 92 -2.37 13.75 -17.97
N GLU A 93 -1.49 14.71 -17.79
CA GLU A 93 -1.84 16.00 -17.20
C GLU A 93 -2.26 16.96 -18.31
N MET A 94 -3.37 17.65 -18.11
CA MET A 94 -3.95 18.59 -19.06
C MET A 94 -4.20 19.92 -18.36
N TRP A 95 -3.75 21.01 -18.97
CA TRP A 95 -4.02 22.36 -18.51
C TRP A 95 -4.25 23.30 -19.69
N THR A 96 -4.97 24.38 -19.44
CA THR A 96 -5.21 25.42 -20.44
C THR A 96 -4.35 26.62 -20.09
N GLU A 97 -3.49 27.02 -21.02
CA GLU A 97 -2.80 28.31 -20.92
C GLU A 97 -3.60 29.36 -21.68
N ILE A 98 -3.84 30.49 -21.02
CA ILE A 98 -4.40 31.68 -21.65
C ILE A 98 -3.20 32.60 -21.93
N PRO A 99 -2.79 32.78 -23.20
CA PRO A 99 -1.67 33.64 -23.52
C PRO A 99 -2.01 35.07 -23.10
N HIS A 100 -1.32 35.61 -22.10
CA HIS A 100 -1.43 37.02 -21.72
C HIS A 100 -0.45 37.83 -22.59
N GLY A 101 -0.80 38.05 -23.85
CA GLY A 101 0.08 38.76 -24.79
C GLY A 101 -0.64 39.31 -26.01
N GLY A 102 -0.91 40.62 -26.00
CA GLY A 102 -1.07 41.46 -27.19
C GLY A 102 -2.49 41.64 -27.76
N LYS A 103 -3.13 42.77 -27.43
CA LYS A 103 -4.25 43.51 -28.10
C LYS A 103 -5.47 42.74 -28.69
N LYS A 104 -5.50 41.41 -28.73
CA LYS A 104 -6.62 40.56 -29.12
C LYS A 104 -6.76 39.43 -28.11
N LYS A 105 -7.99 39.09 -27.71
CA LYS A 105 -8.26 37.96 -26.79
C LYS A 105 -7.62 36.69 -27.37
N ALA A 106 -6.50 36.27 -26.77
CA ALA A 106 -5.77 35.09 -27.23
C ALA A 106 -6.60 33.84 -26.96
N LYS A 107 -6.63 32.92 -27.94
CA LYS A 107 -7.39 31.68 -27.80
C LYS A 107 -6.78 30.82 -26.69
N PRO A 108 -7.59 30.19 -25.82
CA PRO A 108 -7.09 29.23 -24.85
C PRO A 108 -6.38 28.08 -25.58
N VAL A 109 -5.13 27.81 -25.18
CA VAL A 109 -4.34 26.70 -25.74
C VAL A 109 -4.31 25.57 -24.73
N ASN A 110 -4.87 24.42 -25.13
CA ASN A 110 -4.81 23.20 -24.34
C ASN A 110 -3.42 22.57 -24.50
N LYS A 111 -2.72 22.40 -23.38
CA LYS A 111 -1.47 21.65 -23.31
C LYS A 111 -1.70 20.35 -22.57
N ASP A 112 -0.98 19.32 -23.01
CA ASP A 112 -0.91 18.06 -22.33
C ASP A 112 0.54 17.60 -22.11
N ARG A 113 0.74 16.90 -21.00
CA ARG A 113 2.01 16.28 -20.64
C ARG A 113 1.76 14.83 -20.24
N PHE A 114 2.58 13.93 -20.77
CA PHE A 114 2.57 12.53 -20.37
C PHE A 114 3.67 12.25 -19.34
N ILE A 115 3.30 11.55 -18.26
CA ILE A 115 4.20 11.12 -17.20
C ILE A 115 3.93 9.64 -16.94
N SER A 116 4.95 8.80 -17.02
CA SER A 116 4.79 7.35 -16.87
C SER A 116 4.36 6.94 -15.45
N LYS A 117 4.99 7.54 -14.43
CA LYS A 117 4.72 7.29 -13.00
C LYS A 117 4.72 8.61 -12.24
N LEU A 118 3.70 8.84 -11.41
CA LEU A 118 3.57 10.06 -10.62
C LEU A 118 3.08 9.73 -9.21
N PHE A 119 3.70 10.36 -8.21
CA PHE A 119 3.16 10.40 -6.86
C PHE A 119 2.38 11.70 -6.68
N LEU A 120 1.09 11.59 -6.37
CA LEU A 120 0.21 12.73 -6.12
C LEU A 120 -0.10 12.82 -4.62
N ARG A 121 0.09 14.01 -4.06
CA ARG A 121 -0.24 14.29 -2.66
C ARG A 121 -1.72 14.64 -2.51
N GLY A 122 -2.35 14.14 -1.45
CA GLY A 122 -3.78 14.29 -1.19
C GLY A 122 -4.26 15.73 -1.03
N ASP A 123 -3.44 16.62 -0.47
CA ASP A 123 -3.77 18.04 -0.29
C ASP A 123 -4.07 18.78 -1.61
N SER A 124 -3.59 18.25 -2.74
CA SER A 124 -3.78 18.86 -4.06
C SER A 124 -5.04 18.36 -4.76
N VAL A 125 -5.69 17.32 -4.26
CA VAL A 125 -6.86 16.69 -4.88
C VAL A 125 -8.13 17.41 -4.42
N ILE A 126 -8.94 17.88 -5.37
CA ILE A 126 -10.26 18.44 -5.07
C ILE A 126 -11.35 17.41 -5.33
N LEU A 127 -11.32 16.77 -6.49
CA LEU A 127 -12.35 15.85 -6.93
C LEU A 127 -11.72 14.68 -7.66
N VAL A 128 -12.20 13.48 -7.38
CA VAL A 128 -11.86 12.27 -8.13
C VAL A 128 -13.12 11.70 -8.74
N LEU A 129 -13.09 11.53 -10.06
CA LEU A 129 -14.15 10.92 -10.84
C LEU A 129 -13.64 9.61 -11.40
N ARG A 130 -14.33 8.52 -11.06
CA ARG A 130 -14.15 7.23 -11.71
C ARG A 130 -14.79 7.31 -13.09
N ASN A 131 -14.06 6.91 -14.14
CA ASN A 131 -14.66 6.74 -15.45
C ASN A 131 -15.53 5.46 -15.45
N PRO A 132 -16.85 5.53 -15.67
CA PRO A 132 -17.64 4.34 -15.93
C PRO A 132 -17.22 3.80 -17.30
N LYS A 133 -16.51 2.68 -17.30
CA LYS A 133 -16.30 1.86 -18.48
C LYS A 133 -17.27 0.69 -18.43
#